data_AF-A0A6P0TCE4-F1
#
_entry.id   AF-A0A6P0TCE4-F1
#
_cell.length_a   1.000
_cell.length_b   1.000
_cell.length_c   1.000
_cell.angle_alpha   90.00
_cell.angle_beta   90.00
_cell.angle_gamma   90.00
#
_symmetry.space_group_name_H-M   'P 1'
#
loop_
_entity.id
_entity.type
_entity.pdbx_description
1 polymer ?
#
loop_
_entity_poly.entity_id
_entity_poly.type
_entity_poly.pdbx_seq_one_letter_code
_entity_poly.pdbx_strand_id
1 'polypeptide(L)'
;MTINVTTSSQLFAKQNSTGVSVDLFNRFDDPFTTGLVARFELYDTSLAGGVAEVVLFDQPGQGAPLTVENFRDYVDANAYENSFIHRSVPGFIVQGGGYVTTDINSVQEIAANDPVQNEFRGDRSNVRGTIAMAKLGGDPDSATSQWFFNVDDNSGNLDNQNGGFTVFGALASEADLAVADAIAALPILATSAFPELPVIADNPANPLVDSLDDLVRFRNITVSEADELQFAVVSNSNPGLVNASIVNNELVLDTVEGQAGTTTLVIEATNLLGETRQEELLLTIGSGSKVSGSNQGDEILGSRTSDRLNGRGGSDRIIGFNRGDRLVGGGGGDILDGDGGNDTLIGGSGKDTLLGDGGRDTLRGGNANDSLDGGAGNDILDGGKGSDTLEGGKGSDRFVLSRGAGRDVIADFRNGQDRLQVRGFNAENLTINQQGQDTIIRAGEDTLAILTGVNASTINQADFV
;
A
#
# COMPACT_ATOMS: atom_id res chain seq x y z
N MET A 1 -7.45 -11.46 25.95
CA MET A 1 -8.40 -10.48 26.52
C MET A 1 -9.81 -11.05 26.47
N THR A 2 -10.70 -10.63 27.38
CA THR A 2 -12.14 -10.97 27.33
C THR A 2 -12.94 -9.71 27.65
N ILE A 3 -14.05 -9.45 26.94
CA ILE A 3 -14.93 -8.31 27.19
C ILE A 3 -16.33 -8.85 27.49
N ASN A 4 -16.99 -8.33 28.52
CA ASN A 4 -18.37 -8.69 28.86
C ASN A 4 -19.23 -7.43 29.06
N VAL A 5 -20.45 -7.40 28.51
CA VAL A 5 -21.39 -6.28 28.72
C VAL A 5 -22.49 -6.69 29.69
N THR A 6 -22.73 -5.87 30.71
CA THR A 6 -23.78 -6.12 31.72
C THR A 6 -24.60 -4.86 32.01
N THR A 7 -25.82 -5.05 32.50
CA THR A 7 -26.65 -3.98 33.07
C THR A 7 -26.32 -3.83 34.55
N SER A 8 -25.73 -2.71 34.95
CA SER A 8 -25.44 -2.48 36.37
C SER A 8 -26.72 -2.10 37.13
N SER A 9 -26.97 -2.76 38.26
CA SER A 9 -28.16 -2.52 39.10
C SER A 9 -27.86 -1.99 40.50
N GLN A 10 -26.61 -1.65 40.87
CA GLN A 10 -26.28 -1.29 42.26
C GLN A 10 -25.24 -0.17 42.41
N LEU A 11 -25.57 0.75 43.33
CA LEU A 11 -24.79 1.90 43.79
C LEU A 11 -24.15 1.58 45.16
N PHE A 12 -22.83 1.70 45.31
CA PHE A 12 -22.17 1.58 46.62
C PHE A 12 -21.24 2.77 46.88
N ALA A 13 -21.59 3.60 47.87
CA ALA A 13 -20.75 4.68 48.36
C ALA A 13 -20.00 4.26 49.64
N LYS A 14 -18.70 4.58 49.73
CA LYS A 14 -17.95 4.52 51.00
C LYS A 14 -17.18 5.82 51.23
N GLN A 15 -17.44 6.44 52.39
CA GLN A 15 -16.98 7.76 52.81
C GLN A 15 -15.72 7.66 53.70
N ASN A 16 -14.74 8.59 53.59
CA ASN A 16 -14.26 9.37 54.75
C ASN A 16 -13.26 10.53 54.49
N SER A 17 -13.65 11.70 55.04
CA SER A 17 -12.92 12.70 55.86
C SER A 17 -11.55 13.26 55.45
N THR A 18 -11.51 14.26 54.55
CA THR A 18 -10.91 15.60 54.79
C THR A 18 -11.20 16.49 53.57
N GLY A 19 -11.87 17.62 53.81
CA GLY A 19 -12.47 18.45 52.76
C GLY A 19 -11.48 19.19 51.86
N VAL A 20 -11.36 18.72 50.62
CA VAL A 20 -11.44 19.55 49.41
C VAL A 20 -12.58 18.94 48.59
N SER A 21 -13.55 19.75 48.19
CA SER A 21 -14.61 19.31 47.28
C SER A 21 -14.01 19.21 45.87
N VAL A 22 -13.64 18.01 45.45
CA VAL A 22 -13.56 17.66 44.03
C VAL A 22 -14.69 16.68 43.79
N ASP A 23 -15.59 17.10 42.91
CA ASP A 23 -16.83 16.43 42.57
C ASP A 23 -16.51 15.15 41.79
N LEU A 24 -16.41 14.01 42.49
CA LEU A 24 -15.84 12.78 41.94
C LEU A 24 -16.84 11.88 41.21
N PHE A 25 -18.14 12.19 41.18
CA PHE A 25 -19.10 11.45 40.35
C PHE A 25 -20.31 12.32 39.95
N ASN A 26 -20.16 13.12 38.89
CA ASN A 26 -21.30 13.57 38.08
C ASN A 26 -21.58 12.62 36.89
N ARG A 27 -20.90 11.46 36.79
CA ARG A 27 -20.93 10.58 35.60
C ARG A 27 -22.00 9.50 35.56
N PHE A 28 -22.82 9.34 36.61
CA PHE A 28 -23.98 8.44 36.56
C PHE A 28 -25.33 9.18 36.38
N ASP A 29 -25.29 10.51 36.26
CA ASP A 29 -26.36 11.34 35.71
C ASP A 29 -25.99 11.84 34.30
N ASP A 30 -25.14 11.11 33.57
CA ASP A 30 -24.97 11.35 32.14
C ASP A 30 -26.29 10.91 31.46
N PRO A 31 -27.10 11.84 30.90
CA PRO A 31 -28.42 11.52 30.36
C PRO A 31 -28.35 10.67 29.07
N PHE A 32 -27.13 10.30 28.65
CA PHE A 32 -26.85 9.68 27.37
C PHE A 32 -26.44 8.19 27.49
N THR A 33 -26.56 7.59 28.68
CA THR A 33 -26.41 6.14 28.91
C THR A 33 -27.70 5.52 29.49
N THR A 34 -27.97 4.25 29.19
CA THR A 34 -29.00 3.43 29.85
C THR A 34 -28.43 2.65 31.06
N GLY A 35 -27.14 2.84 31.37
CA GLY A 35 -26.43 2.11 32.42
C GLY A 35 -25.73 0.84 31.94
N LEU A 36 -25.49 0.71 30.63
CA LEU A 36 -24.68 -0.37 30.07
C LEU A 36 -23.20 -0.15 30.41
N VAL A 37 -22.59 -1.21 30.95
CA VAL A 37 -21.16 -1.23 31.28
C VAL A 37 -20.49 -2.38 30.56
N ALA A 38 -19.46 -2.06 29.77
CA ALA A 38 -18.53 -3.02 29.20
C ALA A 38 -17.34 -3.22 30.15
N ARG A 39 -17.07 -4.47 30.49
CA ARG A 39 -15.99 -4.88 31.39
C ARG A 39 -14.88 -5.54 30.58
N PHE A 40 -13.73 -4.89 30.54
CA PHE A 40 -12.54 -5.30 29.83
C PHE A 40 -11.62 -6.06 30.78
N GLU A 41 -11.47 -7.36 30.58
CA GLU A 41 -10.52 -8.20 31.30
C GLU A 41 -9.23 -8.33 30.47
N LEU A 42 -8.22 -7.59 30.92
CA LEU A 42 -6.95 -7.39 30.25
C LEU A 42 -5.89 -8.22 30.97
N TYR A 43 -5.09 -8.96 30.21
CA TYR A 43 -4.09 -9.87 30.75
C TYR A 43 -2.75 -9.60 30.09
N ASP A 44 -1.76 -9.24 30.90
CA ASP A 44 -0.36 -9.15 30.49
C ASP A 44 0.52 -9.78 31.59
N THR A 45 1.60 -10.45 31.17
CA THR A 45 2.51 -11.18 32.06
C THR A 45 3.26 -10.28 33.04
N SER A 46 3.40 -8.98 32.74
CA SER A 46 4.04 -7.97 33.58
C SER A 46 3.04 -7.12 34.39
N LEU A 47 1.78 -7.01 33.95
CA LEU A 47 0.70 -6.33 34.69
C LEU A 47 0.00 -7.21 35.74
N ALA A 48 0.19 -8.53 35.71
CA ALA A 48 -0.55 -9.52 36.51
C ALA A 48 -2.08 -9.56 36.26
N GLY A 49 -2.55 -8.87 35.21
CA GLY A 49 -3.95 -8.70 34.85
C GLY A 49 -4.56 -7.38 35.36
N GLY A 50 -5.54 -6.85 34.63
CA GLY A 50 -6.25 -5.61 34.95
C GLY A 50 -7.69 -5.65 34.46
N VAL A 51 -8.61 -5.05 35.20
CA VAL A 51 -10.02 -4.91 34.81
C VAL A 51 -10.32 -3.44 34.62
N ALA A 52 -10.82 -3.07 33.45
CA ALA A 52 -11.31 -1.72 33.17
C ALA A 52 -12.79 -1.77 32.84
N GLU A 53 -13.60 -1.00 33.56
CA GLU A 53 -15.01 -0.80 33.29
C GLU A 53 -15.24 0.45 32.45
N VAL A 54 -16.11 0.33 31.45
CA VAL A 54 -16.44 1.39 30.50
C VAL A 54 -17.94 1.56 30.47
N VAL A 55 -18.42 2.77 30.77
CA VAL A 55 -19.81 3.16 30.61
C VAL A 55 -20.06 3.47 29.13
N LEU A 56 -21.06 2.81 28.54
CA LEU A 56 -21.40 2.97 27.12
C LEU A 56 -22.47 4.06 26.92
N PHE A 57 -22.32 4.85 25.87
CA PHE A 57 -23.23 5.95 25.52
C PHE A 57 -24.30 5.46 24.53
N ASP A 58 -25.30 4.72 25.01
CA ASP A 58 -26.27 4.01 24.17
C ASP A 58 -27.66 4.67 24.05
N GLN A 59 -27.84 5.90 24.55
CA GLN A 59 -29.14 6.58 24.46
C GLN A 59 -29.37 7.16 23.05
N PRO A 60 -30.54 6.91 22.43
CA PRO A 60 -30.90 7.48 21.13
C PRO A 60 -30.87 9.00 21.07
N GLY A 61 -30.24 9.54 20.02
CA GLY A 61 -30.25 10.97 19.70
C GLY A 61 -29.20 11.82 20.43
N GLN A 62 -28.51 11.27 21.43
CA GLN A 62 -27.50 11.99 22.21
C GLN A 62 -26.28 11.14 22.63
N GLY A 63 -26.37 9.80 22.58
CA GLY A 63 -25.24 8.87 22.58
C GLY A 63 -24.88 8.38 21.16
N ALA A 64 -24.16 7.27 21.09
CA ALA A 64 -23.80 6.52 19.89
C ALA A 64 -24.44 5.10 19.90
N PRO A 65 -25.78 5.00 19.93
CA PRO A 65 -26.49 3.72 20.05
C PRO A 65 -26.16 2.70 18.95
N LEU A 66 -25.97 3.10 17.70
CA LEU A 66 -25.64 2.17 16.60
C LEU A 66 -24.23 1.60 16.78
N THR A 67 -23.30 2.46 17.21
CA THR A 67 -21.91 2.08 17.49
C THR A 67 -21.83 1.16 18.70
N VAL A 68 -22.62 1.46 19.74
CA VAL A 68 -22.73 0.60 20.92
C VAL A 68 -23.37 -0.75 20.57
N GLU A 69 -24.42 -0.77 19.75
CA GLU A 69 -25.06 -2.00 19.29
C GLU A 69 -24.08 -2.87 18.49
N ASN A 70 -23.36 -2.29 17.53
CA ASN A 70 -22.33 -3.01 16.78
C ASN A 70 -21.21 -3.54 17.68
N PHE A 71 -20.71 -2.73 18.63
CA PHE A 71 -19.73 -3.17 19.60
C PHE A 71 -20.23 -4.36 20.44
N ARG A 72 -21.51 -4.32 20.83
CA ARG A 72 -22.14 -5.40 21.61
C ARG A 72 -22.30 -6.68 20.81
N ASP A 73 -22.60 -6.62 19.52
CA ASP A 73 -22.71 -7.81 18.67
C ASP A 73 -21.39 -8.61 18.66
N TYR A 74 -20.24 -7.92 18.64
CA TYR A 74 -18.94 -8.56 18.79
C TYR A 74 -18.73 -9.19 20.17
N VAL A 75 -19.17 -8.52 21.23
CA VAL A 75 -19.08 -9.05 22.60
C VAL A 75 -19.95 -10.29 22.75
N ASP A 76 -21.21 -10.23 22.30
CA ASP A 76 -22.18 -11.32 22.41
C ASP A 76 -21.77 -12.55 21.56
N ALA A 77 -21.04 -12.32 20.46
CA ALA A 77 -20.42 -13.36 19.64
C ALA A 77 -19.12 -13.94 20.25
N ASN A 78 -18.67 -13.47 21.41
CA ASN A 78 -17.35 -13.75 22.01
C ASN A 78 -16.17 -13.41 21.07
N ALA A 79 -16.36 -12.48 20.13
CA ALA A 79 -15.37 -12.18 19.09
C ALA A 79 -14.09 -11.54 19.66
N TYR A 80 -14.19 -10.87 20.82
CA TYR A 80 -13.04 -10.29 21.51
C TYR A 80 -12.29 -11.27 22.41
N GLU A 81 -12.76 -12.51 22.55
CA GLU A 81 -12.04 -13.52 23.33
C GLU A 81 -10.69 -13.83 22.67
N ASN A 82 -9.61 -13.81 23.46
CA ASN A 82 -8.23 -13.92 22.97
C ASN A 82 -7.80 -12.83 21.98
N SER A 83 -8.53 -11.71 21.94
CA SER A 83 -8.01 -10.50 21.32
C SER A 83 -6.85 -9.93 22.13
N PHE A 84 -6.06 -9.09 21.47
CA PHE A 84 -4.89 -8.43 22.07
C PHE A 84 -4.84 -6.95 21.68
N ILE A 85 -4.11 -6.20 22.49
CA ILE A 85 -3.73 -4.82 22.18
C ILE A 85 -2.62 -4.90 21.14
N HIS A 86 -2.94 -4.55 19.89
CA HIS A 86 -2.00 -4.62 18.78
C HIS A 86 -1.24 -3.30 18.61
N ARG A 87 -1.88 -2.17 18.98
CA ARG A 87 -1.28 -0.83 18.94
C ARG A 87 -1.35 -0.16 20.30
N SER A 88 -0.23 0.40 20.75
CA SER A 88 -0.18 1.22 21.95
C SER A 88 0.78 2.37 21.73
N VAL A 89 0.27 3.59 21.85
CA VAL A 89 1.02 4.81 21.61
C VAL A 89 1.03 5.64 22.90
N PRO A 90 2.16 5.70 23.62
CA PRO A 90 2.24 6.41 24.89
C PRO A 90 1.81 7.87 24.77
N GLY A 91 0.92 8.32 25.67
CA GLY A 91 0.39 9.68 25.65
C GLY A 91 -0.59 9.98 24.52
N PHE A 92 -1.14 8.96 23.86
CA PHE A 92 -2.11 9.14 22.79
C PHE A 92 -3.26 8.13 22.90
N ILE A 93 -3.07 6.89 22.42
CA ILE A 93 -4.12 5.87 22.42
C ILE A 93 -3.60 4.47 22.77
N VAL A 94 -4.52 3.62 23.23
CA VAL A 94 -4.32 2.16 23.33
C VAL A 94 -5.42 1.49 22.52
N GLN A 95 -5.06 0.75 21.47
CA GLN A 95 -6.01 0.17 20.52
C GLN A 95 -6.02 -1.36 20.62
N GLY A 96 -7.23 -1.91 20.67
CA GLY A 96 -7.48 -3.34 20.73
C GLY A 96 -8.65 -3.74 19.83
N GLY A 97 -9.06 -4.99 19.93
CA GLY A 97 -9.99 -5.57 18.98
C GLY A 97 -9.32 -5.82 17.63
N GLY A 98 -10.10 -6.01 16.57
CA GLY A 98 -9.61 -6.32 15.22
C GLY A 98 -9.03 -7.71 15.03
N TYR A 99 -8.30 -8.22 16.02
CA TYR A 99 -7.48 -9.41 15.88
C TYR A 99 -7.59 -10.32 17.10
N VAL A 100 -7.55 -11.63 16.84
CA VAL A 100 -7.51 -12.69 17.84
C VAL A 100 -6.35 -13.63 17.56
N THR A 101 -5.85 -14.29 18.60
CA THR A 101 -4.78 -15.25 18.44
C THR A 101 -4.73 -16.28 19.58
N THR A 102 -4.24 -17.49 19.26
CA THR A 102 -3.89 -18.52 20.25
C THR A 102 -2.36 -18.67 20.43
N ASP A 103 -1.57 -18.06 19.54
CA ASP A 103 -0.11 -17.92 19.57
C ASP A 103 0.28 -16.70 18.72
N ILE A 104 1.16 -15.82 19.23
CA ILE A 104 1.52 -14.53 18.62
C ILE A 104 2.00 -14.62 17.14
N ASN A 105 2.42 -15.80 16.69
CA ASN A 105 2.81 -16.07 15.29
C ASN A 105 1.64 -16.41 14.35
N SER A 106 0.42 -16.52 14.89
CA SER A 106 -0.80 -16.94 14.18
C SER A 106 -1.95 -16.02 14.56
N VAL A 107 -2.00 -14.85 13.92
CA VAL A 107 -3.03 -13.83 14.13
C VAL A 107 -4.16 -14.00 13.11
N GLN A 108 -5.42 -13.86 13.56
CA GLN A 108 -6.61 -13.89 12.71
C GLN A 108 -7.43 -12.63 12.92
N GLU A 109 -8.05 -12.11 11.86
CA GLU A 109 -8.98 -10.99 11.95
C GLU A 109 -10.31 -11.41 12.56
N ILE A 110 -10.87 -10.54 13.40
CA ILE A 110 -12.25 -10.62 13.86
C ILE A 110 -13.14 -10.23 12.67
N ALA A 111 -13.98 -11.16 12.22
CA ALA A 111 -14.88 -10.95 11.09
C ALA A 111 -15.71 -9.66 11.25
N ALA A 112 -15.69 -8.78 10.25
CA ALA A 112 -16.45 -7.53 10.31
C ALA A 112 -17.97 -7.77 10.24
N ASN A 113 -18.74 -7.07 11.07
CA ASN A 113 -20.18 -6.92 10.92
C ASN A 113 -20.46 -5.93 9.77
N ASP A 114 -21.72 -5.86 9.34
CA ASP A 114 -22.15 -4.79 8.43
C ASP A 114 -21.82 -3.43 9.06
N PRO A 115 -21.20 -2.52 8.32
CA PRO A 115 -20.79 -1.24 8.87
C PRO A 115 -21.98 -0.41 9.35
N VAL A 116 -21.81 0.25 10.49
CA VAL A 116 -22.79 1.21 11.01
C VAL A 116 -22.36 2.64 10.73
N GLN A 117 -23.36 3.50 10.47
CA GLN A 117 -23.16 4.91 10.17
C GLN A 117 -22.47 5.64 11.33
N ASN A 118 -21.52 6.51 11.00
CA ASN A 118 -20.85 7.40 11.95
C ASN A 118 -21.85 8.23 12.76
N GLU A 119 -21.76 8.13 14.10
CA GLU A 119 -22.58 8.90 15.04
C GLU A 119 -21.81 10.07 15.68
N PHE A 120 -20.81 10.59 14.99
CA PHE A 120 -20.03 11.72 15.48
C PHE A 120 -20.92 12.94 15.78
N ARG A 121 -20.80 13.47 17.00
CA ARG A 121 -21.48 14.68 17.44
C ARG A 121 -20.47 15.60 18.13
N GLY A 122 -20.52 16.90 17.84
CA GLY A 122 -19.60 17.90 18.39
C GLY A 122 -19.69 18.14 19.91
N ASP A 123 -20.59 17.45 20.61
CA ASP A 123 -20.66 17.40 22.07
C ASP A 123 -19.91 16.21 22.69
N ARG A 124 -19.30 15.33 21.86
CA ARG A 124 -18.45 14.22 22.27
C ARG A 124 -17.08 14.33 21.60
N SER A 125 -16.06 14.55 22.42
CA SER A 125 -14.69 14.71 21.99
C SER A 125 -13.82 13.54 22.42
N ASN A 126 -12.82 13.21 21.61
CA ASN A 126 -11.79 12.22 21.86
C ASN A 126 -10.81 12.71 22.93
N VAL A 127 -11.31 12.90 24.14
CA VAL A 127 -10.52 13.36 25.29
C VAL A 127 -10.08 12.18 26.14
N ARG A 128 -9.12 12.41 27.03
CA ARG A 128 -8.60 11.41 27.96
C ARG A 128 -9.71 10.67 28.70
N GLY A 129 -9.60 9.34 28.72
CA GLY A 129 -10.54 8.45 29.40
C GLY A 129 -11.78 8.09 28.59
N THR A 130 -11.86 8.47 27.31
CA THR A 130 -12.91 8.03 26.39
C THR A 130 -12.50 6.77 25.62
N ILE A 131 -13.48 6.01 25.15
CA ILE A 131 -13.29 4.96 24.14
C ILE A 131 -13.97 5.38 22.84
N ALA A 132 -13.28 5.16 21.74
CA ALA A 132 -13.80 5.44 20.41
C ALA A 132 -13.63 4.23 19.48
N MET A 133 -14.52 4.14 18.50
CA MET A 133 -14.48 3.08 17.50
C MET A 133 -13.45 3.44 16.43
N ALA A 134 -12.52 2.53 16.14
CA ALA A 134 -11.57 2.71 15.06
C ALA A 134 -12.23 2.46 13.70
N LYS A 135 -11.75 3.19 12.70
CA LYS A 135 -12.29 3.24 11.34
C LYS A 135 -11.25 2.76 10.34
N LEU A 136 -11.72 2.23 9.22
CA LEU A 136 -10.89 1.96 8.05
C LEU A 136 -10.85 3.22 7.18
N GLY A 137 -9.70 3.89 7.13
CA GLY A 137 -9.39 4.90 6.09
C GLY A 137 -10.39 6.07 5.98
N GLY A 138 -10.85 6.61 7.10
CA GLY A 138 -11.70 7.81 7.08
C GLY A 138 -13.12 7.63 6.56
N ASP A 139 -13.55 6.38 6.32
CA ASP A 139 -14.91 6.07 5.90
C ASP A 139 -15.88 6.22 7.08
N PRO A 140 -16.90 7.11 7.01
CA PRO A 140 -17.91 7.26 8.05
C PRO A 140 -18.71 5.98 8.30
N ASP A 141 -18.79 5.06 7.33
CA ASP A 141 -19.50 3.80 7.43
C ASP A 141 -18.50 2.64 7.56
N SER A 142 -17.54 2.75 8.48
CA SER A 142 -16.50 1.72 8.70
C SER A 142 -16.33 1.29 10.15
N ALA A 143 -17.39 1.37 10.96
CA ALA A 143 -17.35 0.87 12.33
C ALA A 143 -16.97 -0.63 12.35
N THR A 144 -15.71 -0.90 12.70
CA THR A 144 -15.11 -2.23 12.64
C THR A 144 -15.20 -2.95 13.98
N SER A 145 -14.47 -4.06 14.11
CA SER A 145 -14.17 -4.71 15.38
C SER A 145 -13.02 -4.04 16.15
N GLN A 146 -12.47 -2.91 15.69
CA GLN A 146 -11.36 -2.23 16.35
C GLN A 146 -11.83 -1.02 17.13
N TRP A 147 -11.25 -0.82 18.32
CA TRP A 147 -11.57 0.30 19.21
C TRP A 147 -10.30 0.77 19.90
N PHE A 148 -10.29 2.01 20.40
CA PHE A 148 -9.17 2.54 21.16
C PHE A 148 -9.60 3.36 22.37
N PHE A 149 -8.82 3.27 23.44
CA PHE A 149 -8.87 4.18 24.57
C PHE A 149 -8.02 5.41 24.27
N ASN A 150 -8.58 6.60 24.51
CA ASN A 150 -7.82 7.84 24.56
C ASN A 150 -7.13 7.94 25.94
N VAL A 151 -5.79 7.87 25.97
CA VAL A 151 -5.01 8.01 27.22
C VAL A 151 -4.51 9.44 27.45
N ASP A 152 -4.72 10.33 26.47
CA ASP A 152 -4.55 11.79 26.57
C ASP A 152 -5.68 12.54 25.84
N ASP A 153 -5.67 13.88 25.87
CA ASP A 153 -6.61 14.72 25.12
C ASP A 153 -6.24 14.80 23.63
N ASN A 154 -7.00 14.06 22.82
CA ASN A 154 -6.81 13.92 21.39
C ASN A 154 -7.89 14.64 20.58
N SER A 155 -8.70 15.49 21.22
CA SER A 155 -9.85 16.17 20.59
C SER A 155 -9.45 16.99 19.36
N GLY A 156 -8.32 17.70 19.42
CA GLY A 156 -7.80 18.46 18.29
C GLY A 156 -7.40 17.60 17.07
N ASN A 157 -7.08 16.33 17.30
CA ASN A 157 -6.62 15.40 16.27
C ASN A 157 -7.76 14.53 15.75
N LEU A 158 -8.58 13.96 16.64
CA LEU A 158 -9.48 12.85 16.29
C LEU A 158 -10.94 13.26 16.13
N ASP A 159 -11.33 14.48 16.52
CA ASP A 159 -12.73 14.92 16.40
C ASP A 159 -13.09 15.36 14.98
N ASN A 160 -12.15 15.97 14.24
CA ASN A 160 -12.46 16.62 12.96
C ASN A 160 -11.67 16.06 11.77
N GLN A 161 -10.69 15.18 11.98
CA GLN A 161 -9.98 14.53 10.89
C GLN A 161 -10.84 13.42 10.29
N ASN A 162 -10.94 13.36 8.96
CA ASN A 162 -11.59 12.27 8.21
C ASN A 162 -13.00 11.88 8.72
N GLY A 163 -13.83 12.89 9.05
CA GLY A 163 -15.19 12.67 9.57
C GLY A 163 -15.29 12.34 11.07
N GLY A 164 -14.17 12.34 11.80
CA GLY A 164 -14.09 12.19 13.26
C GLY A 164 -14.28 10.75 13.73
N PHE A 165 -13.64 10.35 14.84
CA PHE A 165 -13.85 9.02 15.44
C PHE A 165 -15.02 9.03 16.43
N THR A 166 -15.93 8.05 16.32
CA THR A 166 -17.12 7.98 17.19
C THR A 166 -16.73 7.57 18.60
N VAL A 167 -16.81 8.52 19.53
CA VAL A 167 -16.72 8.24 20.96
C VAL A 167 -18.02 7.58 21.42
N PHE A 168 -17.94 6.34 21.87
CA PHE A 168 -19.11 5.53 22.24
C PHE A 168 -19.14 5.09 23.71
N GLY A 169 -18.15 5.51 24.50
CA GLY A 169 -18.14 5.31 25.94
C GLY A 169 -17.01 6.04 26.65
N ALA A 170 -16.94 5.84 27.97
CA ALA A 170 -15.85 6.35 28.80
C ALA A 170 -15.54 5.42 29.97
N LEU A 171 -14.28 5.41 30.38
CA LEU A 171 -13.81 4.68 31.56
C LEU A 171 -14.57 5.14 32.81
N ALA A 172 -15.02 4.17 33.61
CA ALA A 172 -15.98 4.37 34.69
C ALA A 172 -15.39 5.06 35.93
N SER A 173 -14.08 4.90 36.16
CA SER A 173 -13.38 5.49 37.31
C SER A 173 -11.90 5.79 37.01
N GLU A 174 -11.27 6.55 37.92
CA GLU A 174 -9.81 6.76 37.92
C GLU A 174 -9.02 5.45 38.03
N ALA A 175 -9.58 4.42 38.68
CA ALA A 175 -8.94 3.11 38.74
C ALA A 175 -8.95 2.41 37.37
N ASP A 176 -10.05 2.54 36.61
CA ASP A 176 -10.14 2.01 35.25
C ASP A 176 -9.23 2.77 34.28
N LEU A 177 -9.12 4.10 34.45
CA LEU A 177 -8.16 4.93 33.71
C LEU A 177 -6.71 4.52 34.00
N ALA A 178 -6.38 4.25 35.26
CA ALA A 178 -5.05 3.77 35.62
C ALA A 178 -4.71 2.41 34.98
N VAL A 179 -5.70 1.56 34.69
CA VAL A 179 -5.49 0.31 33.93
C VAL A 179 -5.14 0.61 32.47
N ALA A 180 -5.83 1.56 31.84
CA ALA A 180 -5.49 1.99 30.48
C ALA A 180 -4.10 2.64 30.40
N ASP A 181 -3.74 3.49 31.37
CA ASP A 181 -2.41 4.10 31.49
C ASP A 181 -1.32 3.03 31.68
N ALA A 182 -1.58 2.01 32.52
CA ALA A 182 -0.63 0.93 32.77
C ALA A 182 -0.36 0.09 31.51
N ILE A 183 -1.37 -0.10 30.65
CA ILE A 183 -1.21 -0.76 29.36
C ILE A 183 -0.45 0.14 28.38
N ALA A 184 -0.76 1.44 28.34
CA ALA A 184 -0.05 2.40 27.51
C ALA A 184 1.46 2.48 27.84
N ALA A 185 1.80 2.25 29.11
CA ALA A 185 3.17 2.28 29.62
C ALA A 185 3.93 0.94 29.44
N LEU A 186 3.29 -0.11 28.90
CA LEU A 186 3.99 -1.37 28.65
C LEU A 186 5.09 -1.20 27.60
N PRO A 187 6.25 -1.86 27.78
CA PRO A 187 7.32 -1.81 26.78
C PRO A 187 6.83 -2.39 25.46
N ILE A 188 6.74 -1.55 24.44
CA ILE A 188 6.51 -1.98 23.07
C ILE A 188 7.72 -2.84 22.68
N LEU A 189 7.49 -4.04 22.15
CA LEU A 189 8.55 -4.81 21.49
C LEU A 189 8.99 -4.00 20.26
N ALA A 190 10.00 -3.16 20.44
CA ALA A 190 10.51 -2.26 19.43
C ALA A 190 11.16 -3.07 18.30
N THR A 191 10.39 -3.38 17.26
CA THR A 191 10.94 -3.37 15.91
C THR A 191 10.81 -1.94 15.42
N SER A 192 11.94 -1.31 15.12
CA SER A 192 12.07 0.11 14.74
C SER A 192 10.93 0.60 13.85
N ALA A 193 10.08 1.47 14.40
CA ALA A 193 8.94 2.11 13.73
C ALA A 193 9.37 3.24 12.77
N PHE A 194 10.26 2.91 11.85
CA PHE A 194 10.34 3.60 10.57
C PHE A 194 10.46 2.48 9.53
N PRO A 195 9.35 2.00 8.94
CA PRO A 195 9.47 1.38 7.63
C PRO A 195 10.11 2.42 6.69
N GLU A 196 10.96 1.96 5.77
CA GLU A 196 11.37 2.79 4.63
C GLU A 196 10.12 3.42 4.00
N LEU A 197 10.25 4.66 3.50
CA LEU A 197 9.16 5.34 2.81
C LEU A 197 8.58 4.43 1.70
N PRO A 198 7.26 4.43 1.47
CA PRO A 198 6.61 3.47 0.59
C PRO A 198 7.10 3.59 -0.85
N VAL A 199 7.40 2.43 -1.46
CA VAL A 199 7.47 2.23 -2.91
C VAL A 199 6.03 2.04 -3.42
N ILE A 200 5.61 2.78 -4.44
CA ILE A 200 4.29 2.61 -5.04
C ILE A 200 4.29 1.29 -5.84
N ALA A 201 3.35 0.40 -5.53
CA ALA A 201 3.17 -0.87 -6.25
C ALA A 201 1.67 -1.13 -6.47
N ASP A 202 1.21 -1.14 -7.72
CA ASP A 202 -0.18 -1.47 -8.06
C ASP A 202 -0.41 -3.00 -8.21
N ASN A 203 -1.60 -3.47 -7.83
CA ASN A 203 -1.97 -4.89 -7.84
C ASN A 203 -2.69 -5.29 -9.16
N PRO A 204 -2.24 -6.34 -9.87
CA PRO A 204 -2.77 -6.76 -11.17
C PRO A 204 -3.88 -7.81 -11.02
N ALA A 205 -5.15 -7.44 -11.26
CA ALA A 205 -6.19 -8.43 -11.61
C ALA A 205 -7.43 -7.80 -12.30
N ASN A 206 -7.51 -8.09 -13.61
CA ASN A 206 -8.71 -8.28 -14.43
C ASN A 206 -9.08 -7.13 -15.42
N PRO A 207 -9.35 -7.45 -16.71
CA PRO A 207 -9.23 -6.54 -17.83
C PRO A 207 -10.55 -5.89 -18.26
N LEU A 208 -10.44 -4.68 -18.81
CA LEU A 208 -11.34 -4.02 -19.77
C LEU A 208 -12.86 -4.06 -19.47
N VAL A 209 -13.37 -3.07 -18.71
CA VAL A 209 -14.68 -2.46 -19.03
C VAL A 209 -14.63 -0.95 -18.81
N ASP A 210 -14.85 -0.26 -19.92
CA ASP A 210 -15.13 1.16 -20.12
C ASP A 210 -16.19 1.70 -19.13
N SER A 211 -15.85 2.60 -18.21
CA SER A 211 -16.68 3.77 -17.77
C SER A 211 -16.06 4.49 -16.57
N LEU A 212 -16.08 5.82 -16.65
CA LEU A 212 -15.68 6.81 -15.66
C LEU A 212 -16.19 6.50 -14.24
N ASP A 213 -15.28 6.31 -13.27
CA ASP A 213 -15.20 7.02 -11.98
C ASP A 213 -14.05 6.44 -11.13
N ASP A 214 -13.32 7.34 -10.46
CA ASP A 214 -12.15 7.11 -9.59
C ASP A 214 -12.34 6.01 -8.53
N LEU A 215 -11.41 5.05 -8.44
CA LEU A 215 -10.75 4.58 -7.19
C LEU A 215 -9.76 3.43 -7.45
N VAL A 216 -8.49 3.61 -7.05
CA VAL A 216 -7.49 2.53 -6.94
C VAL A 216 -7.57 1.92 -5.54
N ARG A 217 -7.57 0.58 -5.43
CA ARG A 217 -7.40 -0.17 -4.16
C ARG A 217 -6.29 -1.21 -4.31
N PHE A 218 -5.34 -1.19 -3.37
CA PHE A 218 -4.20 -2.11 -3.26
C PHE A 218 -4.56 -3.42 -2.53
N ARG A 219 -3.93 -4.55 -2.92
CA ARG A 219 -3.81 -5.77 -2.08
C ARG A 219 -2.40 -6.37 -2.19
N ASN A 220 -1.67 -6.28 -1.08
CA ASN A 220 -0.75 -7.26 -0.45
C ASN A 220 0.35 -6.55 0.37
N ILE A 221 -0.07 -5.58 1.18
CA ILE A 221 0.66 -5.21 2.38
C ILE A 221 0.12 -6.11 3.49
N THR A 222 0.99 -6.89 4.14
CA THR A 222 0.68 -7.38 5.48
C THR A 222 0.75 -6.17 6.40
N VAL A 223 -0.40 -5.58 6.69
CA VAL A 223 -0.52 -4.39 7.52
C VAL A 223 -0.30 -4.81 8.97
N SER A 224 0.92 -4.68 9.48
CA SER A 224 1.11 -4.18 10.83
C SER A 224 1.28 -2.66 10.70
N GLU A 225 0.18 -1.94 10.94
CA GLU A 225 0.13 -0.54 11.38
C GLU A 225 1.03 0.48 10.64
N ALA A 226 0.46 1.18 9.66
CA ALA A 226 0.95 2.50 9.29
C ALA A 226 -0.03 3.55 9.85
N ASP A 227 0.45 4.31 10.84
CA ASP A 227 -0.22 5.45 11.47
C ASP A 227 -0.53 6.55 10.42
N GLU A 228 -1.64 7.29 10.58
CA GLU A 228 -1.94 8.46 9.74
C GLU A 228 -0.82 9.52 9.87
N LEU A 229 0.02 9.66 8.84
CA LEU A 229 1.05 10.69 8.75
C LEU A 229 0.46 11.97 8.14
N GLN A 230 0.75 13.12 8.73
CA GLN A 230 0.50 14.42 8.11
C GLN A 230 1.75 14.89 7.37
N PHE A 231 1.60 15.32 6.13
CA PHE A 231 2.72 15.77 5.31
C PHE A 231 2.72 17.29 5.11
N ALA A 232 3.92 17.88 5.05
CA ALA A 232 4.10 19.28 4.69
C ALA A 232 5.32 19.46 3.76
N VAL A 233 5.22 20.38 2.80
CA VAL A 233 6.40 20.87 2.07
C VAL A 233 7.02 21.99 2.89
N VAL A 234 8.16 21.73 3.52
CA VAL A 234 8.87 22.67 4.40
C VAL A 234 9.76 23.62 3.60
N SER A 235 10.33 23.15 2.50
CA SER A 235 11.09 24.02 1.60
C SER A 235 11.07 23.55 0.16
N ASN A 236 11.28 24.50 -0.75
CA ASN A 236 11.44 24.29 -2.18
C ASN A 236 12.52 25.24 -2.68
N SER A 237 13.65 24.70 -3.14
CA SER A 237 14.81 25.52 -3.52
C SER A 237 14.59 26.32 -4.82
N ASN A 238 13.56 26.00 -5.61
CA ASN A 238 13.23 26.69 -6.85
C ASN A 238 11.72 26.65 -7.17
N PRO A 239 10.90 27.49 -6.51
CA PRO A 239 9.45 27.56 -6.72
C PRO A 239 9.04 28.04 -8.12
N GLY A 240 9.96 28.67 -8.86
CA GLY A 240 9.74 29.08 -10.25
C GLY A 240 9.87 27.94 -11.26
N LEU A 241 10.31 26.76 -10.81
CA LEU A 241 10.43 25.54 -11.61
C LEU A 241 9.29 24.57 -11.34
N VAL A 242 9.01 24.34 -10.04
CA VAL A 242 7.96 23.45 -9.56
C VAL A 242 7.28 24.12 -8.39
N ASN A 243 5.96 24.25 -8.44
CA ASN A 243 5.14 24.57 -7.27
C ASN A 243 4.75 23.25 -6.60
N ALA A 244 5.03 23.11 -5.31
CA ALA A 244 4.82 21.87 -4.58
C ALA A 244 3.88 22.14 -3.40
N SER A 245 2.85 21.31 -3.24
CA SER A 245 1.88 21.42 -2.16
C SER A 245 1.43 20.05 -1.68
N ILE A 246 0.91 19.99 -0.46
CA ILE A 246 0.25 18.78 0.06
C ILE A 246 -1.26 19.01 0.00
N VAL A 247 -1.98 18.10 -0.65
CA VAL A 247 -3.45 18.09 -0.71
C VAL A 247 -3.90 16.69 -0.33
N ASN A 248 -4.74 16.54 0.71
CA ASN A 248 -5.22 15.24 1.18
C ASN A 248 -4.10 14.22 1.46
N ASN A 249 -2.99 14.65 2.06
CA ASN A 249 -1.78 13.86 2.31
C ASN A 249 -1.02 13.38 1.06
N GLU A 250 -1.33 13.90 -0.12
CA GLU A 250 -0.59 13.64 -1.35
C GLU A 250 0.29 14.84 -1.75
N LEU A 251 1.50 14.57 -2.23
CA LEU A 251 2.38 15.58 -2.81
C LEU A 251 1.94 15.92 -4.23
N VAL A 252 1.41 17.12 -4.40
CA VAL A 252 1.03 17.68 -5.71
C VAL A 252 2.17 18.56 -6.23
N LEU A 253 2.67 18.24 -7.42
CA LEU A 253 3.74 18.97 -8.11
C LEU A 253 3.21 19.62 -9.41
N ASP A 254 3.15 20.95 -9.43
CA ASP A 254 2.83 21.74 -10.62
C ASP A 254 4.12 22.30 -11.24
N THR A 255 4.54 21.73 -12.36
CA THR A 255 5.72 22.23 -13.09
C THR A 255 5.38 23.49 -13.90
N VAL A 256 6.32 24.43 -13.97
CA VAL A 256 6.15 25.66 -14.76
C VAL A 256 6.56 25.40 -16.20
N GLU A 257 5.61 25.54 -17.13
CA GLU A 257 5.81 25.25 -18.55
C GLU A 257 7.02 26.02 -19.12
N GLY A 258 7.88 25.31 -19.85
CA GLY A 258 9.05 25.88 -20.52
C GLY A 258 10.23 26.20 -19.60
N GLN A 259 10.16 25.88 -18.30
CA GLN A 259 11.28 25.99 -17.37
C GLN A 259 12.02 24.66 -17.26
N ALA A 260 13.35 24.73 -17.16
CA ALA A 260 14.22 23.58 -16.92
C ALA A 260 15.23 23.90 -15.82
N GLY A 261 15.59 22.90 -15.02
CA GLY A 261 16.50 23.07 -13.89
C GLY A 261 16.33 21.97 -12.84
N THR A 262 16.92 22.18 -11.68
CA THR A 262 16.79 21.31 -10.52
C THR A 262 16.11 22.06 -9.37
N THR A 263 15.31 21.36 -8.57
CA THR A 263 14.84 21.83 -7.28
C THR A 263 14.95 20.71 -6.25
N THR A 264 15.33 21.04 -5.03
CA THR A 264 15.23 20.16 -3.87
C THR A 264 14.01 20.58 -3.08
N LEU A 265 13.10 19.65 -2.84
CA LEU A 265 12.01 19.79 -1.89
C LEU A 265 12.41 19.14 -0.57
N VAL A 266 12.09 19.79 0.54
CA VAL A 266 12.15 19.15 1.87
C VAL A 266 10.73 18.87 2.29
N ILE A 267 10.40 17.59 2.43
CA ILE A 267 9.08 17.14 2.87
C ILE A 267 9.21 16.68 4.31
N GLU A 268 8.29 17.14 5.16
CA GLU A 268 8.19 16.71 6.54
C GLU A 268 6.97 15.82 6.71
N ALA A 269 7.16 14.64 7.27
CA ALA A 269 6.12 13.80 7.79
C ALA A 269 6.02 13.99 9.30
N THR A 270 4.82 14.25 9.79
CA THR A 270 4.50 14.37 11.21
C THR A 270 3.56 13.24 11.59
N ASN A 271 3.91 12.44 12.59
CA ASN A 271 2.99 11.42 13.09
C ASN A 271 1.95 12.03 14.06
N LEU A 272 1.00 11.21 14.49
CA LEU A 272 -0.05 11.62 15.44
C LEU A 272 0.50 12.06 16.82
N LEU A 273 1.78 11.80 17.11
CA LEU A 273 2.50 12.25 18.31
C LEU A 273 3.22 13.59 18.14
N GLY A 274 3.18 14.19 16.95
CA GLY A 274 3.90 15.44 16.65
C GLY A 274 5.40 15.25 16.40
N GLU A 275 5.87 14.01 16.26
CA GLU A 275 7.25 13.72 15.88
C GLU A 275 7.41 13.92 14.37
N THR A 276 8.47 14.63 13.98
CA THR A 276 8.72 15.01 12.59
C THR A 276 9.91 14.27 11.99
N ARG A 277 9.81 13.85 10.74
CA ARG A 277 10.96 13.46 9.90
C ARG A 277 10.95 14.21 8.59
N GLN A 278 12.14 14.66 8.19
CA GLN A 278 12.35 15.39 6.94
C GLN A 278 13.10 14.53 5.95
N GLU A 279 12.68 14.57 4.69
CA GLU A 279 13.36 13.93 3.57
C GLU A 279 13.55 14.92 2.43
N GLU A 280 14.69 14.80 1.75
CA GLU A 280 15.03 15.62 0.59
C GLU A 280 14.65 14.89 -0.70
N LEU A 281 13.72 15.48 -1.45
CA LEU A 281 13.36 15.03 -2.78
C LEU A 281 14.02 15.94 -3.82
N LEU A 282 15.00 15.39 -4.56
CA LEU A 282 15.65 16.09 -5.66
C LEU A 282 14.85 15.89 -6.96
N LEU A 283 14.26 16.98 -7.46
CA LEU A 283 13.53 17.02 -8.71
C LEU A 283 14.36 17.70 -9.80
N THR A 284 14.43 17.10 -10.99
CA THR A 284 15.08 17.68 -12.16
C THR A 284 14.07 17.77 -13.30
N ILE A 285 13.76 19.00 -13.75
CA ILE A 285 12.84 19.25 -14.87
C ILE A 285 13.66 19.61 -16.10
N GLY A 286 13.48 18.84 -17.19
CA GLY A 286 14.14 19.07 -18.47
C GLY A 286 13.17 19.61 -19.53
N SER A 287 13.67 20.38 -20.50
CA SER A 287 12.88 20.74 -21.69
C SER A 287 12.76 19.52 -22.62
N GLY A 288 11.65 18.78 -22.53
CA GLY A 288 11.47 17.40 -23.04
C GLY A 288 12.07 16.42 -22.04
N SER A 289 11.24 15.71 -21.26
CA SER A 289 11.58 15.29 -19.91
C SER A 289 12.66 14.21 -19.89
N LYS A 290 13.90 14.66 -19.81
CA LYS A 290 15.02 13.82 -19.49
C LYS A 290 15.12 13.71 -17.98
N VAL A 291 14.69 12.59 -17.43
CA VAL A 291 14.78 12.29 -16.00
C VAL A 291 15.87 11.24 -15.80
N SER A 292 16.63 11.36 -14.72
CA SER A 292 17.64 10.36 -14.37
C SER A 292 17.65 10.13 -12.87
N GLY A 293 17.60 8.86 -12.49
CA GLY A 293 17.70 8.36 -11.14
C GLY A 293 19.11 8.46 -10.55
N SER A 294 19.30 7.74 -9.46
CA SER A 294 20.43 7.72 -8.57
C SER A 294 21.29 6.47 -8.82
N ASN A 295 21.81 5.81 -7.79
CA ASN A 295 22.38 4.45 -7.89
C ASN A 295 21.67 3.50 -6.89
N GLN A 296 20.51 3.92 -6.42
CA GLN A 296 19.60 3.21 -5.53
C GLN A 296 18.27 3.05 -6.27
N GLY A 297 17.39 2.17 -5.80
CA GLY A 297 16.09 1.97 -6.44
C GLY A 297 15.26 3.26 -6.44
N ASP A 298 14.86 3.70 -7.63
CA ASP A 298 14.09 4.91 -7.86
C ASP A 298 12.73 4.59 -8.50
N GLU A 299 11.75 5.45 -8.24
CA GLU A 299 10.50 5.49 -9.02
C GLU A 299 10.51 6.72 -9.93
N ILE A 300 10.42 6.49 -11.24
CA ILE A 300 10.53 7.52 -12.26
C ILE A 300 9.25 7.54 -13.09
N LEU A 301 8.49 8.61 -12.96
CA LEU A 301 7.29 8.86 -13.76
C LEU A 301 7.60 9.85 -14.89
N GLY A 302 7.23 9.46 -16.10
CA GLY A 302 7.21 10.30 -17.28
C GLY A 302 6.06 11.31 -17.24
N SER A 303 5.81 11.90 -18.39
CA SER A 303 4.81 12.91 -18.67
C SER A 303 3.90 12.41 -19.80
N ARG A 304 2.88 13.18 -20.18
CA ARG A 304 2.05 12.85 -21.36
C ARG A 304 2.74 13.17 -22.70
N THR A 305 4.06 13.37 -22.68
CA THR A 305 4.88 13.75 -23.84
C THR A 305 6.11 12.86 -23.92
N SER A 306 6.74 12.80 -25.09
CA SER A 306 7.92 11.97 -25.30
C SER A 306 9.09 12.30 -24.36
N ASP A 307 9.51 11.30 -23.59
CA ASP A 307 10.45 11.42 -22.49
C ASP A 307 11.70 10.54 -22.65
N ARG A 308 12.72 10.85 -21.82
CA ARG A 308 13.97 10.10 -21.75
C ARG A 308 14.31 9.80 -20.30
N LEU A 309 13.87 8.64 -19.83
CA LEU A 309 13.93 8.20 -18.44
C LEU A 309 15.12 7.23 -18.26
N ASN A 310 15.85 7.34 -17.15
CA ASN A 310 17.02 6.50 -16.87
C ASN A 310 17.19 6.25 -15.37
N GLY A 311 16.94 5.04 -14.88
CA GLY A 311 17.09 4.64 -13.47
C GLY A 311 18.55 4.62 -13.01
N ARG A 312 19.45 4.25 -13.92
CA ARG A 312 20.91 4.09 -13.76
C ARG A 312 21.31 2.85 -12.98
N GLY A 313 21.05 2.78 -11.69
CA GLY A 313 21.46 1.65 -10.86
C GLY A 313 20.62 1.58 -9.61
N GLY A 314 20.50 0.40 -9.01
CA GLY A 314 19.39 0.10 -8.12
C GLY A 314 18.30 -0.65 -8.87
N SER A 315 17.30 -1.14 -8.13
CA SER A 315 16.11 -1.76 -8.72
C SER A 315 15.04 -0.70 -8.88
N ASP A 316 14.82 -0.28 -10.12
CA ASP A 316 14.03 0.91 -10.46
C ASP A 316 12.64 0.55 -11.01
N ARG A 317 11.67 1.45 -10.82
CA ARG A 317 10.37 1.40 -11.49
C ARG A 317 10.21 2.64 -12.37
N ILE A 318 10.01 2.45 -13.67
CA ILE A 318 9.97 3.55 -14.66
C ILE A 318 8.70 3.44 -15.50
N ILE A 319 7.91 4.51 -15.56
CA ILE A 319 6.65 4.57 -16.33
C ILE A 319 6.71 5.73 -17.34
N GLY A 320 6.48 5.45 -18.62
CA GLY A 320 6.51 6.43 -19.72
C GLY A 320 5.22 7.26 -19.83
N PHE A 321 4.06 6.62 -19.62
CA PHE A 321 2.72 7.11 -19.97
C PHE A 321 2.45 7.13 -21.48
N ASN A 322 2.11 8.29 -22.04
CA ASN A 322 1.62 8.38 -23.41
C ASN A 322 2.69 9.02 -24.30
N ARG A 323 2.67 8.66 -25.59
CA ARG A 323 3.63 9.06 -26.65
C ARG A 323 4.87 8.16 -26.62
N GLY A 324 5.79 8.37 -27.57
CA GLY A 324 6.97 7.53 -27.69
C GLY A 324 8.08 8.00 -26.76
N ASP A 325 8.44 7.14 -25.82
CA ASP A 325 9.39 7.35 -24.75
C ASP A 325 10.62 6.47 -24.88
N ARG A 326 11.65 6.85 -24.14
CA ARG A 326 12.84 6.02 -23.98
C ARG A 326 13.09 5.79 -22.49
N LEU A 327 12.90 4.55 -22.07
CA LEU A 327 13.12 4.08 -20.70
C LEU A 327 14.40 3.24 -20.65
N VAL A 328 15.23 3.48 -19.63
CA VAL A 328 16.45 2.74 -19.36
C VAL A 328 16.47 2.40 -17.88
N GLY A 329 16.42 1.12 -17.51
CA GLY A 329 16.52 0.67 -16.12
C GLY A 329 17.92 0.93 -15.59
N GLY A 330 18.89 0.22 -16.16
CA GLY A 330 20.31 0.42 -15.87
C GLY A 330 20.89 -0.81 -15.21
N GLY A 331 21.01 -0.80 -13.89
CA GLY A 331 21.64 -1.91 -13.17
C GLY A 331 20.94 -2.26 -11.87
N GLY A 332 20.35 -3.44 -11.81
CA GLY A 332 19.46 -3.90 -10.76
C GLY A 332 18.34 -4.69 -11.43
N GLY A 333 17.38 -5.21 -10.68
CA GLY A 333 16.19 -5.79 -11.30
C GLY A 333 15.12 -4.72 -11.44
N ASP A 334 14.86 -4.28 -12.67
CA ASP A 334 14.04 -3.10 -12.97
C ASP A 334 12.65 -3.46 -13.52
N ILE A 335 11.66 -2.59 -13.32
CA ILE A 335 10.33 -2.66 -13.94
C ILE A 335 10.15 -1.43 -14.83
N LEU A 336 10.01 -1.65 -16.13
CA LEU A 336 9.83 -0.60 -17.13
C LEU A 336 8.46 -0.77 -17.79
N ASP A 337 7.67 0.29 -17.81
CA ASP A 337 6.32 0.33 -18.37
C ASP A 337 6.21 1.49 -19.37
N GLY A 338 5.96 1.15 -20.64
CA GLY A 338 5.78 2.11 -21.72
C GLY A 338 4.41 2.76 -21.77
N ASP A 339 3.38 2.11 -21.20
CA ASP A 339 1.96 2.46 -21.39
C ASP A 339 1.61 2.67 -22.89
N GLY A 340 1.16 3.84 -23.33
CA GLY A 340 0.65 4.02 -24.70
C GLY A 340 1.61 4.80 -25.59
N GLY A 341 2.24 4.19 -26.58
CA GLY A 341 3.27 4.90 -27.32
C GLY A 341 3.96 4.11 -28.40
N ASN A 342 5.11 4.60 -28.83
CA ASN A 342 6.05 3.80 -29.60
C ASN A 342 7.37 3.91 -28.85
N ASP A 343 7.56 3.00 -27.92
CA ASP A 343 8.48 3.15 -26.82
C ASP A 343 9.76 2.36 -27.05
N THR A 344 10.82 2.77 -26.35
CA THR A 344 12.07 2.02 -26.30
C THR A 344 12.41 1.74 -24.86
N LEU A 345 12.24 0.49 -24.45
CA LEU A 345 12.54 0.01 -23.10
C LEU A 345 13.85 -0.79 -23.12
N ILE A 346 14.74 -0.48 -22.19
CA ILE A 346 16.04 -1.15 -22.05
C ILE A 346 16.25 -1.48 -20.58
N GLY A 347 16.21 -2.75 -20.20
CA GLY A 347 16.39 -3.21 -18.83
C GLY A 347 17.82 -2.96 -18.35
N GLY A 348 18.80 -3.65 -18.92
CA GLY A 348 20.21 -3.39 -18.71
C GLY A 348 20.94 -4.57 -18.07
N SER A 349 21.21 -4.52 -16.77
CA SER A 349 21.82 -5.64 -16.06
C SER A 349 21.02 -5.98 -14.82
N GLY A 350 20.68 -7.25 -14.64
CA GLY A 350 19.82 -7.70 -13.56
C GLY A 350 18.58 -8.36 -14.14
N LYS A 351 17.63 -8.75 -13.31
CA LYS A 351 16.43 -9.44 -13.81
C LYS A 351 15.32 -8.43 -14.00
N ASP A 352 15.06 -8.07 -15.25
CA ASP A 352 14.21 -6.95 -15.60
C ASP A 352 12.84 -7.43 -16.08
N THR A 353 11.81 -6.60 -15.87
CA THR A 353 10.46 -6.75 -16.43
C THR A 353 10.15 -5.54 -17.29
N LEU A 354 9.91 -5.76 -18.58
CA LEU A 354 9.62 -4.71 -19.56
C LEU A 354 8.22 -4.92 -20.14
N LEU A 355 7.36 -3.92 -20.02
CA LEU A 355 5.99 -3.89 -20.52
C LEU A 355 5.88 -2.78 -21.57
N GLY A 356 5.67 -3.14 -22.83
CA GLY A 356 5.47 -2.19 -23.94
C GLY A 356 4.07 -1.61 -23.99
N ASP A 357 3.08 -2.38 -23.54
CA ASP A 357 1.66 -2.06 -23.53
C ASP A 357 1.06 -1.66 -24.88
N GLY A 358 1.12 -0.41 -25.30
CA GLY A 358 0.27 0.12 -26.35
C GLY A 358 1.00 0.82 -27.47
N GLY A 359 1.63 0.10 -28.40
CA GLY A 359 1.84 0.60 -29.75
C GLY A 359 2.93 -0.11 -30.52
N ARG A 360 4.03 0.56 -30.88
CA ARG A 360 5.13 -0.11 -31.62
C ARG A 360 6.43 0.07 -30.87
N ASP A 361 6.70 -0.93 -30.06
CA ASP A 361 7.67 -0.83 -28.99
C ASP A 361 8.93 -1.63 -29.33
N THR A 362 10.03 -1.21 -28.73
CA THR A 362 11.32 -1.91 -28.81
C THR A 362 11.78 -2.21 -27.41
N LEU A 363 11.70 -3.48 -27.03
CA LEU A 363 12.07 -3.98 -25.71
C LEU A 363 13.41 -4.71 -25.79
N ARG A 364 14.32 -4.38 -24.88
CA ARG A 364 15.62 -5.03 -24.75
C ARG A 364 15.89 -5.38 -23.29
N GLY A 365 15.90 -6.67 -22.97
CA GLY A 365 16.12 -7.17 -21.59
C GLY A 365 17.52 -6.79 -21.10
N GLY A 366 18.55 -7.39 -21.69
CA GLY A 366 19.92 -6.99 -21.42
C GLY A 366 20.78 -8.15 -20.95
N ASN A 367 21.13 -8.21 -19.67
CA ASN A 367 21.84 -9.36 -19.09
C ASN A 367 21.09 -9.90 -17.89
N ALA A 368 21.16 -11.22 -17.72
CA ALA A 368 20.38 -12.05 -16.80
C ALA A 368 18.99 -12.38 -17.37
N ASN A 369 18.14 -13.02 -16.57
CA ASN A 369 16.91 -13.61 -17.09
C ASN A 369 15.78 -12.61 -16.96
N ASP A 370 15.31 -12.11 -18.09
CA ASP A 370 14.36 -11.01 -18.20
C ASP A 370 12.96 -11.48 -18.64
N SER A 371 11.95 -10.67 -18.37
CA SER A 371 10.57 -10.85 -18.83
C SER A 371 10.16 -9.66 -19.69
N LEU A 372 9.81 -9.90 -20.95
CA LEU A 372 9.41 -8.86 -21.91
C LEU A 372 8.00 -9.16 -22.44
N ASP A 373 7.09 -8.19 -22.34
CA ASP A 373 5.76 -8.21 -22.95
C ASP A 373 5.59 -7.01 -23.87
N GLY A 374 5.40 -7.26 -25.17
CA GLY A 374 5.21 -6.23 -26.19
C GLY A 374 3.84 -5.56 -26.15
N GLY A 375 2.82 -6.21 -25.59
CA GLY A 375 1.47 -5.65 -25.53
C GLY A 375 0.79 -5.57 -26.90
N ALA A 376 0.44 -4.39 -27.38
CA ALA A 376 -0.42 -4.17 -28.53
C ALA A 376 0.26 -3.31 -29.59
N GLY A 377 0.94 -3.96 -30.53
CA GLY A 377 1.02 -3.53 -31.91
C GLY A 377 2.09 -4.30 -32.63
N ASN A 378 3.11 -3.63 -33.17
CA ASN A 378 4.11 -4.36 -33.95
C ASN A 378 5.48 -4.17 -33.28
N ASP A 379 5.78 -5.09 -32.39
CA ASP A 379 6.82 -4.89 -31.39
C ASP A 379 8.12 -5.61 -31.76
N ILE A 380 9.22 -5.17 -31.17
CA ILE A 380 10.54 -5.79 -31.33
C ILE A 380 11.05 -6.18 -29.95
N LEU A 381 11.19 -7.48 -29.71
CA LEU A 381 11.64 -8.04 -28.43
C LEU A 381 13.01 -8.69 -28.59
N ASP A 382 13.98 -8.24 -27.81
CA ASP A 382 15.35 -8.78 -27.74
C ASP A 382 15.68 -9.06 -26.28
N GLY A 383 15.57 -10.32 -25.85
CA GLY A 383 15.84 -10.71 -24.45
C GLY A 383 17.27 -10.36 -24.01
N GLY A 384 18.22 -10.41 -24.94
CA GLY A 384 19.62 -10.12 -24.63
C GLY A 384 20.33 -11.38 -24.17
N LYS A 385 21.05 -11.33 -23.05
CA LYS A 385 21.76 -12.47 -22.48
C LYS A 385 21.02 -13.00 -21.28
N GLY A 386 20.52 -14.22 -21.34
CA GLY A 386 19.76 -14.80 -20.25
C GLY A 386 19.04 -16.04 -20.73
N SER A 387 18.17 -16.55 -19.88
CA SER A 387 17.06 -17.37 -20.35
C SER A 387 15.82 -16.54 -20.12
N ASP A 388 15.40 -15.84 -21.17
CA ASP A 388 14.40 -14.78 -21.11
C ASP A 388 13.03 -15.33 -21.46
N THR A 389 11.97 -14.64 -21.01
CA THR A 389 10.59 -14.94 -21.39
C THR A 389 10.04 -13.76 -22.19
N LEU A 390 9.57 -14.05 -23.41
CA LEU A 390 9.13 -13.04 -24.38
C LEU A 390 7.68 -13.31 -24.79
N GLU A 391 6.83 -12.30 -24.69
CA GLU A 391 5.45 -12.30 -25.17
C GLU A 391 5.26 -11.14 -26.15
N GLY A 392 4.85 -11.41 -27.38
CA GLY A 392 4.68 -10.37 -28.41
C GLY A 392 3.37 -9.61 -28.25
N GLY A 393 2.32 -10.29 -27.79
CA GLY A 393 1.00 -9.74 -27.60
C GLY A 393 0.23 -9.62 -28.91
N LYS A 394 -0.51 -8.52 -29.14
CA LYS A 394 -1.32 -8.31 -30.35
C LYS A 394 -0.55 -7.58 -31.44
N GLY A 395 -0.50 -8.17 -32.63
CA GLY A 395 -0.12 -7.51 -33.87
C GLY A 395 0.99 -8.28 -34.57
N SER A 396 1.95 -7.66 -35.24
CA SER A 396 2.97 -8.42 -35.99
C SER A 396 4.34 -8.18 -35.40
N ASP A 397 4.77 -9.13 -34.58
CA ASP A 397 5.88 -8.93 -33.66
C ASP A 397 7.17 -9.55 -34.19
N ARG A 398 8.30 -9.03 -33.71
CA ARG A 398 9.63 -9.51 -34.10
C ARG A 398 10.43 -9.89 -32.87
N PHE A 399 10.71 -11.18 -32.74
CA PHE A 399 11.58 -11.72 -31.70
C PHE A 399 13.01 -11.84 -32.23
N VAL A 400 13.96 -11.21 -31.55
CA VAL A 400 15.38 -11.22 -31.93
C VAL A 400 16.08 -12.39 -31.25
N LEU A 401 16.61 -13.31 -32.06
CA LEU A 401 17.36 -14.46 -31.59
C LEU A 401 18.85 -14.26 -31.91
N SER A 402 19.66 -14.11 -30.86
CA SER A 402 21.09 -13.84 -30.99
C SER A 402 21.95 -15.01 -30.50
N ARG A 403 23.12 -15.21 -31.11
CA ARG A 403 24.07 -16.22 -30.63
C ARG A 403 24.55 -15.91 -29.22
N GLY A 404 24.47 -16.90 -28.33
CA GLY A 404 24.93 -16.75 -26.94
C GLY A 404 24.07 -15.78 -26.12
N ALA A 405 22.87 -15.45 -26.61
CA ALA A 405 21.80 -14.87 -25.81
C ALA A 405 21.45 -15.81 -24.67
N GLY A 406 21.25 -17.08 -25.00
CA GLY A 406 20.91 -18.12 -24.05
C GLY A 406 19.63 -18.78 -24.52
N ARG A 407 18.83 -19.29 -23.59
CA ARG A 407 17.68 -20.14 -23.93
C ARG A 407 16.38 -19.42 -23.65
N ASP A 408 15.87 -18.73 -24.67
CA ASP A 408 14.69 -17.90 -24.53
C ASP A 408 13.42 -18.71 -24.73
N VAL A 409 12.34 -18.28 -24.09
CA VAL A 409 11.00 -18.83 -24.23
C VAL A 409 10.13 -17.75 -24.87
N ILE A 410 9.52 -18.07 -26.01
CA ILE A 410 8.54 -17.20 -26.66
C ILE A 410 7.16 -17.81 -26.42
N ALA A 411 6.33 -17.10 -25.67
CA ALA A 411 5.10 -17.61 -25.08
C ALA A 411 3.94 -17.74 -26.07
N ASP A 412 3.87 -16.85 -27.06
CA ASP A 412 2.65 -16.59 -27.84
C ASP A 412 2.89 -16.48 -29.36
N PHE A 413 4.02 -16.99 -29.86
CA PHE A 413 4.39 -16.87 -31.28
C PHE A 413 3.28 -17.34 -32.25
N ARG A 414 2.81 -16.44 -33.13
CA ARG A 414 1.79 -16.72 -34.16
C ARG A 414 2.43 -16.85 -35.53
N ASN A 415 2.39 -18.08 -36.05
CA ASN A 415 2.90 -18.40 -37.39
C ASN A 415 2.26 -17.53 -38.49
N GLY A 416 3.09 -17.06 -39.42
CA GLY A 416 2.67 -16.22 -40.55
C GLY A 416 2.32 -14.77 -40.19
N GLN A 417 2.30 -14.43 -38.91
CA GLN A 417 2.06 -13.07 -38.42
C GLN A 417 3.34 -12.52 -37.76
N ASP A 418 3.86 -13.25 -36.77
CA ASP A 418 5.09 -12.88 -36.06
C ASP A 418 6.33 -13.37 -36.81
N ARG A 419 7.48 -12.80 -36.45
CA ARG A 419 8.75 -13.05 -37.15
C ARG A 419 9.89 -13.28 -36.17
N LEU A 420 10.78 -14.20 -36.52
CA LEU A 420 12.03 -14.49 -35.84
C LEU A 420 13.18 -13.82 -36.59
N GLN A 421 13.79 -12.81 -35.98
CA GLN A 421 14.98 -12.17 -36.51
C GLN A 421 16.22 -12.86 -35.95
N VAL A 422 16.93 -13.60 -36.79
CA VAL A 422 18.13 -14.33 -36.35
C VAL A 422 19.37 -13.50 -36.64
N ARG A 423 20.13 -13.16 -35.58
CA ARG A 423 21.35 -12.35 -35.68
C ARG A 423 22.58 -13.19 -35.35
N GLY A 424 23.66 -13.01 -36.12
CA GLY A 424 24.94 -13.68 -35.88
C GLY A 424 25.05 -15.11 -36.44
N PHE A 425 24.10 -15.52 -37.28
CA PHE A 425 24.13 -16.78 -38.03
C PHE A 425 23.59 -16.59 -39.45
N ASN A 426 23.93 -17.52 -40.36
CA ASN A 426 23.13 -17.73 -41.57
C ASN A 426 21.92 -18.61 -41.20
N ALA A 427 20.71 -18.22 -41.60
CA ALA A 427 19.47 -18.94 -41.30
C ALA A 427 19.47 -20.41 -41.74
N GLU A 428 20.32 -20.79 -42.71
CA GLU A 428 20.47 -22.16 -43.22
C GLU A 428 21.05 -23.17 -42.20
N ASN A 429 21.57 -22.71 -41.06
CA ASN A 429 22.15 -23.57 -40.02
C ASN A 429 21.23 -23.78 -38.80
N LEU A 430 19.97 -23.39 -38.90
CA LEU A 430 19.00 -23.58 -37.82
C LEU A 430 18.39 -24.98 -37.90
N THR A 431 18.32 -25.66 -36.75
CA THR A 431 17.52 -26.87 -36.60
C THR A 431 16.27 -26.55 -35.81
N ILE A 432 15.12 -26.91 -36.36
CA ILE A 432 13.80 -26.68 -35.78
C ILE A 432 13.21 -28.06 -35.46
N ASN A 433 13.02 -28.36 -34.18
CA ASN A 433 12.57 -29.67 -33.73
C ASN A 433 11.37 -29.55 -32.80
N GLN A 434 10.40 -30.46 -32.93
CA GLN A 434 9.30 -30.58 -31.98
C GLN A 434 9.78 -31.24 -30.68
N GLN A 435 9.40 -30.69 -29.52
CA GLN A 435 9.57 -31.31 -28.22
C GLN A 435 8.28 -31.16 -27.39
N GLY A 436 7.52 -32.24 -27.25
CA GLY A 436 6.19 -32.16 -26.64
C GLY A 436 5.26 -31.30 -27.50
N GLN A 437 4.66 -30.26 -26.91
CA GLN A 437 3.83 -29.28 -27.63
C GLN A 437 4.63 -28.08 -28.15
N ASP A 438 5.92 -28.00 -27.84
CA ASP A 438 6.75 -26.83 -28.12
C ASP A 438 7.70 -27.06 -29.30
N THR A 439 8.08 -25.97 -29.95
CA THR A 439 9.11 -25.97 -31.00
C THR A 439 10.42 -25.46 -30.43
N ILE A 440 11.50 -26.23 -30.61
CA ILE A 440 12.85 -25.83 -30.19
C ILE A 440 13.66 -25.43 -31.42
N ILE A 441 14.18 -24.19 -31.40
CA ILE A 441 15.05 -23.64 -32.43
C ILE A 441 16.48 -23.63 -31.89
N ARG A 442 17.39 -24.27 -32.63
CA ARG A 442 18.81 -24.34 -32.27
C ARG A 442 19.70 -23.90 -33.42
N ALA A 443 20.89 -23.40 -33.07
CA ALA A 443 22.00 -23.20 -33.99
C ALA A 443 23.18 -24.05 -33.51
N GLY A 444 23.34 -25.26 -34.09
CA GLY A 444 24.26 -26.26 -33.56
C GLY A 444 23.81 -26.76 -32.17
N GLU A 445 24.70 -26.68 -31.19
CA GLU A 445 24.41 -27.06 -29.79
C GLU A 445 23.69 -25.95 -29.00
N ASP A 446 23.69 -24.72 -29.50
CA ASP A 446 23.07 -23.57 -28.83
C ASP A 446 21.55 -23.58 -29.07
N THR A 447 20.75 -23.79 -28.03
CA THR A 447 19.30 -23.53 -28.11
C THR A 447 19.08 -22.03 -28.10
N LEU A 448 18.46 -21.49 -29.16
CA LEU A 448 18.17 -20.07 -29.29
C LEU A 448 16.81 -19.72 -28.68
N ALA A 449 15.79 -20.53 -28.98
CA ALA A 449 14.44 -20.27 -28.52
C ALA A 449 13.60 -21.54 -28.36
N ILE A 450 12.62 -21.45 -27.48
CA ILE A 450 11.53 -22.40 -27.30
C ILE A 450 10.24 -21.64 -27.60
N LEU A 451 9.54 -22.02 -28.67
CA LEU A 451 8.21 -21.50 -28.97
C LEU A 451 7.17 -22.40 -28.31
N THR A 452 6.46 -21.89 -27.30
CA THR A 452 5.53 -22.73 -26.53
C THR A 452 4.23 -22.96 -27.28
N GLY A 453 3.75 -24.19 -27.32
CA GLY A 453 2.49 -24.54 -27.97
C GLY A 453 2.49 -24.41 -29.51
N VAL A 454 3.64 -24.15 -30.13
CA VAL A 454 3.78 -24.02 -31.58
C VAL A 454 4.26 -25.33 -32.19
N ASN A 455 3.60 -25.76 -33.27
CA ASN A 455 3.98 -26.96 -34.00
C ASN A 455 5.13 -26.68 -34.98
N ALA A 456 6.24 -27.40 -34.84
CA ALA A 456 7.46 -27.20 -35.61
C ALA A 456 7.23 -27.31 -37.13
N SER A 457 6.26 -28.11 -37.58
CA SER A 457 5.97 -28.26 -39.02
C SER A 457 5.31 -27.04 -39.65
N THR A 458 4.83 -26.10 -38.83
CA THR A 458 4.16 -24.88 -39.29
C THR A 458 5.14 -23.71 -39.49
N ILE A 459 6.34 -23.81 -38.91
CA ILE A 459 7.42 -22.84 -39.08
C ILE A 459 8.04 -23.00 -40.46
N ASN A 460 8.11 -21.90 -41.22
CA ASN A 460 8.60 -21.85 -42.59
C ASN A 460 9.47 -20.61 -42.82
N GLN A 461 10.00 -20.45 -44.04
CA GLN A 461 10.91 -19.34 -44.36
C GLN A 461 10.28 -17.96 -44.17
N ALA A 462 8.96 -17.82 -44.30
CA ALA A 462 8.29 -16.55 -44.05
C ALA A 462 8.30 -16.19 -42.56
N ASP A 463 8.51 -17.13 -41.63
CA ASP A 463 8.57 -16.79 -40.21
C ASP A 463 9.93 -16.18 -39.80
N PHE A 464 10.89 -16.07 -40.73
CA PHE A 464 12.22 -15.51 -40.47
C PHE A 464 12.46 -14.19 -41.22
N VAL A 465 13.30 -13.30 -40.68
CA VAL A 465 13.72 -12.02 -41.32
C VAL A 465 15.22 -11.83 -41.32
#